data_AF-A0A939ZV94-F1
#
_entry.id   AF-A0A939ZV94-F1
#
_cell.length_a   1.000
_cell.length_b   1.000
_cell.length_c   1.000
_cell.angle_alpha   90.00
_cell.angle_beta   90.00
_cell.angle_gamma   90.00
#
_symmetry.space_group_name_H-M   'P 1'
#
loop_
_entity.id
_entity.type
_entity.pdbx_description
1 polymer ?
#
loop_
_entity_poly.entity_id
_entity_poly.type
_entity_poly.pdbx_seq_one_letter_code
_entity_poly.pdbx_strand_id
1 'polypeptide(L)' 'VGELFVRDFHAKIKDKKVDRGYCVTPGTFSEEAHKYVEGRPIDLIEKTQLMALLKKVTLK' A
#
# COMPACT_ATOMS: atom_id res chain seq x y z
N VAL A 1 -9.86 3.13 -0.33
CA VAL A 1 -9.70 1.65 -0.28
C VAL A 1 -9.83 1.22 1.17
N GLY A 2 -10.76 0.32 1.48
CA GLY A 2 -11.03 -0.08 2.86
C GLY A 2 -10.02 -1.09 3.43
N GLU A 3 -9.97 -1.20 4.76
CA GLU A 3 -9.06 -2.08 5.52
C GLU A 3 -9.06 -3.54 5.02
N LEU A 4 -10.24 -4.11 4.73
CA LEU A 4 -10.38 -5.53 4.36
C LEU A 4 -9.44 -5.95 3.23
N PHE A 5 -9.31 -5.14 2.18
CA PHE A 5 -8.41 -5.43 1.07
C PHE A 5 -6.93 -5.44 1.48
N VAL A 6 -6.55 -4.58 2.44
CA VAL A 6 -5.19 -4.52 2.98
C VAL A 6 -4.90 -5.73 3.86
N ARG A 7 -5.88 -6.22 4.63
CA ARG A 7 -5.75 -7.45 5.43
C ARG A 7 -5.60 -8.68 4.55
N ASP A 8 -6.41 -8.78 3.50
CA ASP A 8 -6.35 -9.89 2.56
C ASP A 8 -4.99 -9.93 1.85
N PHE A 9 -4.44 -8.75 1.51
CA PHE A 9 -3.09 -8.64 0.99
C PHE A 9 -2.04 -9.05 2.02
N HIS A 10 -2.15 -8.59 3.27
CA HIS A 10 -1.25 -8.98 4.35
C HIS A 10 -1.20 -10.49 4.56
N ALA A 11 -2.36 -11.16 4.53
CA ALA A 11 -2.43 -12.62 4.63
C ALA A 11 -1.60 -13.30 3.54
N LYS A 12 -1.66 -12.79 2.30
CA LYS A 12 -0.87 -13.30 1.17
C LYS A 12 0.63 -13.02 1.31
N ILE A 13 1.04 -11.86 1.83
CA ILE A 13 2.44 -11.55 2.13
C ILE A 13 3.00 -12.57 3.13
N LYS A 14 2.26 -12.81 4.22
CA LYS A 14 2.67 -13.74 5.27
C LYS A 14 2.78 -15.18 4.76
N ASP A 15 1.79 -15.63 4.01
CA ASP A 15 1.78 -16.97 3.40
C ASP A 15 2.98 -17.19 2.46
N LYS A 16 3.28 -16.19 1.63
CA LYS A 16 4.39 -16.22 0.68
C LYS A 16 5.76 -15.90 1.29
N LYS A 17 5.84 -15.64 2.60
CA LYS A 17 7.07 -15.25 3.31
C LYS A 17 7.77 -14.05 2.64
N VAL A 18 6.99 -13.05 2.24
CA VAL A 18 7.49 -11.82 1.63
C VAL A 18 7.87 -10.82 2.72
N ASP A 19 9.05 -10.19 2.60
CA ASP A 19 9.57 -9.28 3.62
C ASP A 19 8.80 -7.95 3.72
N ARG A 20 8.25 -7.46 2.61
CA ARG A 20 7.52 -6.19 2.53
C ARG A 20 6.55 -6.17 1.34
N GLY A 21 5.35 -5.68 1.55
CA GLY A 21 4.37 -5.45 0.49
C GLY A 21 4.01 -3.98 0.32
N TYR A 22 3.53 -3.63 -0.88
CA TYR A 22 3.11 -2.28 -1.24
C TYR A 22 1.67 -2.33 -1.75
N CYS A 23 0.75 -1.66 -1.07
CA CYS A 23 -0.60 -1.43 -1.58
C CYS A 23 -0.61 -0.10 -2.32
N VAL A 24 -0.96 -0.11 -3.61
CA VAL A 24 -0.92 1.10 -4.46
C VAL A 24 -2.33 1.46 -4.91
N THR A 25 -2.69 2.73 -4.81
CA THR A 25 -3.98 3.24 -5.28
C THR A 25 -3.88 4.66 -5.85
N PRO A 26 -4.64 5.01 -6.90
CA PRO A 26 -4.74 6.39 -7.38
C PRO A 26 -5.63 7.28 -6.48
N GLY A 27 -6.29 6.71 -5.47
CA GLY A 27 -7.07 7.43 -4.45
C GLY A 27 -6.37 7.45 -3.09
N THR A 28 -7.16 7.26 -2.03
CA THR A 28 -6.70 7.12 -0.64
C THR A 28 -7.18 5.80 -0.02
N PHE A 29 -6.52 5.35 1.03
CA PHE A 29 -6.93 4.30 1.95
C PHE A 29 -7.78 4.89 3.08
N SER A 30 -8.63 4.06 3.70
CA SER A 30 -9.42 4.49 4.85
C SER A 30 -8.55 4.69 6.09
N GLU A 31 -9.06 5.37 7.11
CA GLU A 31 -8.32 5.58 8.37
C GLU A 31 -8.00 4.25 9.06
N GLU A 32 -8.91 3.29 8.99
CA GLU A 32 -8.74 1.95 9.54
C GLU A 32 -7.64 1.18 8.80
N ALA A 33 -7.54 1.34 7.48
CA ALA A 33 -6.44 0.77 6.70
C ALA A 33 -5.09 1.36 7.10
N HIS A 34 -5.01 2.67 7.36
CA HIS A 34 -3.81 3.31 7.88
C HIS A 34 -3.42 2.77 9.26
N LYS A 35 -4.36 2.71 10.20
CA LYS A 35 -4.14 2.11 11.53
C LYS A 35 -3.72 0.64 11.43
N TYR A 36 -4.31 -0.10 10.49
CA TYR A 36 -3.98 -1.51 10.30
C TYR A 36 -2.55 -1.71 9.80
N VAL A 37 -1.95 -0.81 9.01
CA VAL A 37 -0.56 -1.03 8.54
C VAL A 37 0.50 -0.63 9.56
N GLU A 38 0.15 0.08 10.63
CA GLU A 38 1.09 0.48 11.68
C GLU A 38 1.83 -0.73 12.27
N GLY A 39 3.17 -0.71 12.20
CA GLY A 39 4.03 -1.79 12.68
C GLY A 39 4.02 -3.07 11.83
N ARG A 40 3.35 -3.07 10.67
CA ARG A 40 3.28 -4.23 9.76
C ARG A 40 4.14 -3.99 8.51
N PRO A 41 4.59 -5.05 7.81
CA PRO A 41 5.46 -4.93 6.64
C PRO A 41 4.68 -4.54 5.37
N ILE A 42 3.85 -3.49 5.46
CA ILE A 42 2.99 -3.00 4.38
C ILE A 42 3.11 -1.50 4.30
N ASP A 43 3.52 -1.01 3.13
CA ASP A 43 3.47 0.41 2.80
C ASP A 43 2.23 0.72 1.95
N LEU A 44 1.54 1.81 2.28
CA LEU A 44 0.45 2.34 1.50
C LEU A 44 0.96 3.45 0.58
N ILE A 45 0.82 3.27 -0.73
CA ILE A 45 1.16 4.27 -1.75
C ILE A 45 -0.13 4.88 -2.29
N GLU A 46 -0.36 6.13 -1.91
CA GLU A 46 -1.56 6.89 -2.31
C GLU A 46 -1.29 7.87 -3.43
N LYS A 47 -2.35 8.51 -3.94
CA LYS A 47 -2.32 9.48 -5.04
C LYS A 47 -1.10 10.39 -5.04
N THR A 48 -0.83 11.11 -3.95
CA THR A 48 0.25 12.10 -3.92
C THR A 48 1.63 11.47 -4.13
N GLN A 49 1.89 10.34 -3.47
CA GLN A 49 3.15 9.61 -3.58
C GLN A 49 3.27 8.92 -4.93
N LEU A 50 2.19 8.29 -5.40
CA LEU A 50 2.11 7.64 -6.71
C LEU A 50 2.38 8.64 -7.83
N MET A 51 1.75 9.82 -7.81
CA MET A 51 1.98 10.85 -8.83
C MET A 51 3.42 11.37 -8.81
N ALA A 52 4.04 11.50 -7.62
CA ALA A 52 5.44 11.87 -7.51
C ALA A 52 6.37 10.82 -8.11
N LEU A 53 6.10 9.53 -7.86
CA LEU A 53 6.84 8.41 -8.47
C LEU A 53 6.66 8.36 -9.99
N LEU A 54 5.42 8.48 -10.47
CA LEU A 54 5.10 8.45 -11.89
C LEU A 54 5.76 9.60 -12.66
N LYS A 55 5.74 10.82 -12.11
CA LYS A 55 6.46 11.96 -12.72
C LYS A 55 7.95 11.68 -12.91
N LYS A 56 8.60 11.02 -11.94
CA LYS A 56 10.03 10.69 -12.03
C LYS A 56 10.34 9.64 -13.09
N VAL A 57 9.45 8.68 -13.34
CA VAL A 57 9.68 7.62 -14.34
C VAL A 57 9.23 8.00 -15.75
N THR A 58 8.23 8.89 -15.86
CA THR A 58 7.68 9.33 -17.15
C THR A 58 8.45 10.51 -17.74
N LEU A 59 8.98 11.43 -16.92
CA LEU A 59 9.86 12.50 -17.37
C LEU A 59 11.29 11.93 -17.53
N LYS A 60 11.49 11.16 -18.59
CA LYS A 60 12.80 10.84 -19.16
C LYS A 60 13.10 11.77 -20.32
#